data_AF-A0A7C9M8J9-F1
#
_entry.id   AF-A0A7C9M8J9-F1
#
_cell.length_a   1.000
_cell.length_b   1.000
_cell.length_c   1.000
_cell.angle_alpha   90.00
_cell.angle_beta   90.00
_cell.angle_gamma   90.00
#
_symmetry.space_group_name_H-M   'P 1'
#
loop_
_entity.id
_entity.type
_entity.pdbx_description
1 polymer ?
#
loop_
_entity_poly.entity_id
_entity_poly.type
_entity_poly.pdbx_seq_one_letter_code
_entity_poly.pdbx_strand_id
1 'polypeptide(L)'
;MTLILTLAALAHEANRHYCASIGDTSQVPWDAAPDWQKDSAVKGIEGALAGNTPAQQHESWMAEKVATGWVYGDAKDPDAKTHPCLVPYDQLPDDQKRKDHLYSAVVKAAHGALTADLTPRATTASLQRPSIGRQVHYVLADGQHRAATVVNAWPTSAQNTICNLTVYLDGCNDLNCADASQPASGKCHPFLVPPGANNRIPGVLTVGSAHQDEDTRAPGTWHWPERV
;
A
#
# COMPACT_ATOMS: atom_id res chain seq x y z
N MET A 1 -0.01 -6.45 18.39
CA MET A 1 1.23 -7.15 17.99
C MET A 1 2.01 -6.21 17.09
N THR A 2 3.26 -5.90 17.41
CA THR A 2 4.10 -5.00 16.60
C THR A 2 4.60 -5.72 15.34
N LEU A 3 5.01 -4.96 14.31
CA LEU A 3 5.56 -5.54 13.07
C LEU A 3 6.72 -6.51 13.35
N ILE A 4 7.63 -6.13 14.26
CA ILE A 4 8.79 -6.96 14.64
C ILE A 4 8.33 -8.29 15.27
N LEU A 5 7.32 -8.27 16.15
CA LEU A 5 6.80 -9.49 16.75
C LEU A 5 6.10 -10.40 15.72
N THR A 6 5.38 -9.83 14.76
CA THR A 6 4.79 -10.59 13.66
C THR A 6 5.86 -11.27 12.81
N LEU A 7 6.94 -10.54 12.46
CA LEU A 7 8.06 -11.08 11.70
C LEU A 7 8.79 -12.18 12.49
N ALA A 8 9.02 -11.98 13.78
CA ALA A 8 9.67 -12.95 14.65
C ALA A 8 8.85 -14.26 14.72
N ALA A 9 7.54 -14.16 14.91
CA ALA A 9 6.64 -15.32 14.92
C ALA A 9 6.66 -16.09 13.59
N LEU A 10 6.57 -15.38 12.46
CA LEU A 10 6.61 -15.99 11.13
C LEU A 10 7.93 -16.68 10.84
N ALA A 11 9.06 -16.01 11.12
CA ALA A 11 10.38 -16.56 10.90
C ALA A 11 10.66 -17.77 11.81
N HIS A 12 10.18 -17.73 13.06
CA HIS A 12 10.24 -18.85 13.99
C HIS A 12 9.46 -20.07 13.48
N GLU A 13 8.21 -19.88 13.04
CA GLU A 13 7.42 -21.00 12.49
C GLU A 13 8.04 -21.58 11.21
N ALA A 14 8.53 -20.73 10.31
CA ALA A 14 9.24 -21.19 9.12
C ALA A 14 10.48 -22.01 9.47
N ASN A 15 11.29 -21.53 10.42
CA ASN A 15 12.46 -22.25 10.92
C ASN A 15 12.09 -23.58 11.59
N ARG A 16 11.03 -23.60 12.40
CA ARG A 16 10.51 -24.80 13.04
C ARG A 16 10.09 -25.87 12.03
N HIS A 17 9.37 -25.47 10.97
CA HIS A 17 8.97 -26.39 9.91
C HIS A 17 10.18 -26.91 9.11
N TYR A 18 11.18 -26.06 8.87
CA TYR A 18 12.43 -26.49 8.26
C TYR A 18 13.17 -27.52 9.14
N CYS A 19 13.36 -27.24 10.43
CA CYS A 19 13.94 -28.19 11.39
C CYS A 19 13.22 -29.54 11.36
N ALA A 20 11.88 -29.54 11.42
CA ALA A 20 11.09 -30.76 11.37
C ALA A 20 11.31 -31.56 10.07
N SER A 21 11.50 -30.87 8.93
CA SER A 21 11.75 -31.51 7.63
C SER A 21 13.11 -32.22 7.55
N ILE A 22 14.09 -31.82 8.37
CA ILE A 22 15.41 -32.44 8.46
C ILE A 22 15.54 -33.38 9.68
N GLY A 23 14.42 -33.69 10.35
CA GLY A 23 14.35 -34.62 11.48
C GLY A 23 14.56 -34.00 12.87
N ASP A 24 14.74 -32.68 12.97
CA ASP A 24 14.81 -31.96 14.25
C ASP A 24 13.42 -31.50 14.69
N THR A 25 12.82 -32.22 15.63
CA THR A 25 11.52 -31.87 16.23
C THR A 25 11.65 -31.14 17.57
N SER A 26 12.84 -30.66 17.93
CA SER A 26 13.10 -29.98 19.22
C SER A 26 12.48 -28.58 19.32
N GLN A 27 11.97 -28.03 18.22
CA GLN A 27 11.40 -26.68 18.15
C GLN A 27 9.89 -26.68 18.48
N VAL A 28 9.51 -25.90 19.49
CA VAL A 28 8.11 -25.71 19.92
C VAL A 28 7.41 -24.61 19.11
N PRO A 29 6.06 -24.63 18.96
CA PRO A 29 5.32 -23.53 18.35
C PRO A 29 5.63 -22.19 19.04
N TRP A 30 5.57 -21.08 18.29
CA TRP A 30 5.84 -19.72 18.76
C TRP A 30 5.08 -19.38 20.04
N ASP A 31 3.79 -19.71 20.11
CA ASP A 31 2.96 -19.40 21.28
C ASP A 31 3.43 -20.12 22.55
N ALA A 32 4.04 -21.30 22.39
CA ALA A 32 4.59 -22.11 23.47
C ALA A 32 6.10 -21.84 23.72
N ALA A 33 6.74 -21.00 22.90
CA ALA A 33 8.15 -20.68 23.07
C ALA A 33 8.36 -19.81 24.33
N PRO A 34 9.40 -20.08 25.13
CA PRO A 34 9.74 -19.27 26.29
C PRO A 34 10.19 -17.86 25.87
N ASP A 35 10.03 -16.89 26.77
CA ASP A 35 10.30 -15.47 26.46
C ASP A 35 11.73 -15.23 25.98
N TRP A 36 12.73 -15.89 26.59
CA TRP A 36 14.12 -15.76 26.15
C TRP A 36 14.33 -16.18 24.69
N GLN A 37 13.56 -17.15 24.20
CA GLN A 37 13.65 -17.62 22.81
C GLN A 37 12.96 -16.62 21.87
N LYS A 38 11.83 -16.05 22.30
CA LYS A 38 11.15 -14.97 21.58
C LYS A 38 12.03 -13.72 21.49
N ASP A 39 12.70 -13.35 22.58
CA ASP A 39 13.62 -12.22 22.65
C ASP A 39 14.82 -12.39 21.70
N SER A 40 15.42 -13.60 21.67
CA SER A 40 16.51 -13.91 20.74
C SER A 40 16.03 -13.86 19.28
N ALA A 41 14.82 -14.36 18.99
CA ALA A 41 14.23 -14.25 17.67
C ALA A 41 13.99 -12.79 17.25
N VAL A 42 13.53 -11.93 18.17
CA VAL A 42 13.36 -10.48 17.94
C VAL A 42 14.68 -9.81 17.57
N LYS A 43 15.77 -10.10 18.30
CA LYS A 43 17.11 -9.60 17.96
C LYS A 43 17.58 -10.07 16.58
N GLY A 44 17.25 -11.31 16.21
CA GLY A 44 17.49 -11.85 14.87
C GLY A 44 16.79 -11.01 13.79
N ILE A 45 15.50 -10.71 13.98
CA ILE A 45 14.73 -9.84 13.08
C ILE A 45 15.39 -8.46 12.95
N GLU A 46 15.72 -7.82 14.07
CA GLU A 46 16.35 -6.50 14.07
C GLU A 46 17.67 -6.49 13.27
N GLY A 47 18.54 -7.48 13.50
CA GLY A 47 19.78 -7.60 12.74
C GLY A 47 19.55 -7.87 11.25
N ALA A 48 18.53 -8.68 10.91
CA ALA A 48 18.23 -9.00 9.51
C ALA A 48 17.71 -7.77 8.76
N LEU A 49 16.88 -6.95 9.43
CA LEU A 49 16.40 -5.68 8.89
C LEU A 49 17.49 -4.61 8.82
N ALA A 50 18.49 -4.67 9.72
CA ALA A 50 19.69 -3.84 9.64
C ALA A 50 20.65 -4.25 8.50
N GLY A 51 20.34 -5.32 7.77
CA GLY A 51 21.11 -5.77 6.61
C GLY A 51 22.19 -6.80 6.93
N ASN A 52 22.19 -7.39 8.13
CA ASN A 52 23.13 -8.46 8.45
C ASN A 52 22.98 -9.64 7.49
N THR A 53 24.11 -10.15 7.03
CA THR A 53 24.20 -11.41 6.29
C THR A 53 23.89 -12.60 7.21
N PRO A 54 23.55 -13.78 6.65
CA PRO A 54 23.38 -15.01 7.44
C PRO A 54 24.57 -15.33 8.35
N ALA A 55 25.80 -15.10 7.88
CA ALA A 55 27.01 -15.29 8.69
C ALA A 55 27.07 -14.33 9.88
N GLN A 56 26.79 -13.04 9.68
CA GLN A 56 26.77 -12.04 10.75
C GLN A 56 25.62 -12.28 11.75
N GLN A 57 24.48 -12.77 11.27
CA GLN A 57 23.36 -13.20 12.09
C GLN A 57 23.78 -14.37 12.99
N HIS A 58 24.44 -15.38 12.42
CA HIS A 58 24.97 -16.53 13.16
C HIS A 58 26.01 -16.09 14.21
N GLU A 59 26.95 -15.23 13.85
CA GLU A 59 27.95 -14.68 14.78
C GLU A 59 27.29 -13.93 15.95
N SER A 60 26.25 -13.15 15.67
CA SER A 60 25.49 -12.44 16.70
C SER A 60 24.74 -13.40 17.63
N TRP A 61 24.11 -14.43 17.08
CA TRP A 61 23.46 -15.50 17.85
C TRP A 61 24.48 -16.26 18.72
N MET A 62 25.64 -16.61 18.17
CA MET A 62 26.72 -17.26 18.92
C MET A 62 27.18 -16.37 20.08
N ALA A 63 27.43 -15.09 19.83
CA ALA A 63 27.87 -14.16 20.86
C ALA A 63 26.86 -14.04 22.01
N GLU A 64 25.57 -13.97 21.70
CA GLU A 64 24.50 -14.00 22.72
C GLU A 64 24.50 -15.31 23.52
N LYS A 65 24.65 -16.45 22.84
CA LYS A 65 24.69 -17.77 23.48
C LYS A 65 25.89 -17.90 24.41
N VAL A 66 27.09 -17.53 23.96
CA VAL A 66 28.30 -17.55 24.79
C VAL A 66 28.15 -16.60 25.99
N ALA A 67 27.63 -15.39 25.78
CA ALA A 67 27.40 -14.44 26.87
C ALA A 67 26.39 -14.95 27.93
N THR A 68 25.47 -15.83 27.52
CA THR A 68 24.50 -16.49 28.44
C THR A 68 24.98 -17.83 28.98
N GLY A 69 26.26 -18.16 28.77
CA GLY A 69 26.95 -19.32 29.32
C GLY A 69 26.78 -20.60 28.52
N TRP A 70 26.38 -20.51 27.24
CA TRP A 70 26.36 -21.67 26.36
C TRP A 70 27.76 -21.99 25.83
N VAL A 71 28.03 -23.28 25.66
CA VAL A 71 29.29 -23.81 25.15
C VAL A 71 29.04 -24.80 24.02
N TYR A 72 30.07 -25.07 23.21
CA TYR A 72 30.00 -26.14 22.21
C TYR A 72 29.72 -27.50 22.87
N GLY A 73 28.89 -28.31 22.21
CA GLY A 73 28.72 -29.74 22.53
C GLY A 73 28.01 -30.45 21.39
N ASP A 74 28.19 -31.78 21.29
CA ASP A 74 27.76 -32.56 20.12
C ASP A 74 26.24 -32.62 19.92
N ALA A 75 25.47 -32.32 20.98
CA ALA A 75 24.04 -32.20 20.94
C ALA A 75 23.56 -30.94 21.68
N LYS A 76 22.38 -30.46 21.28
CA LYS A 76 21.71 -29.34 21.96
C LYS A 76 21.14 -29.82 23.29
N ASP A 77 21.63 -29.26 24.38
CA ASP A 77 21.14 -29.51 25.73
C ASP A 77 20.87 -28.17 26.43
N PRO A 78 19.60 -27.80 26.67
CA PRO A 78 19.26 -26.56 27.37
C PRO A 78 19.72 -26.52 28.84
N ASP A 79 19.78 -27.67 29.53
CA ASP A 79 20.13 -27.75 30.95
C ASP A 79 21.66 -27.65 31.12
N ALA A 80 22.41 -28.38 30.28
CA ALA A 80 23.87 -28.28 30.23
C ALA A 80 24.39 -27.05 29.46
N LYS A 81 23.47 -26.31 28.80
CA LYS A 81 23.75 -25.17 27.90
C LYS A 81 24.76 -25.52 26.79
N THR A 82 24.59 -26.67 26.14
CA THR A 82 25.42 -27.06 25.00
C THR A 82 24.69 -26.88 23.67
N HIS A 83 25.41 -26.52 22.60
CA HIS A 83 24.83 -26.46 21.26
C HIS A 83 25.86 -26.80 20.16
N PRO A 84 25.54 -27.68 19.18
CA PRO A 84 26.50 -28.13 18.16
C PRO A 84 26.87 -27.03 17.16
N CYS A 85 25.97 -26.07 16.95
CA CYS A 85 26.22 -24.93 16.07
C CYS A 85 27.08 -23.81 16.68
N LEU A 86 27.64 -23.96 17.90
CA LEU A 86 28.58 -22.99 18.46
C LEU A 86 29.98 -23.15 17.86
N VAL A 87 30.04 -23.05 16.53
CA VAL A 87 31.23 -23.15 15.69
C VAL A 87 31.21 -22.01 14.66
N PRO A 88 32.38 -21.59 14.14
CA PRO A 88 32.45 -20.61 13.04
C PRO A 88 31.51 -20.94 11.87
N TYR A 89 30.97 -19.91 11.21
CA TYR A 89 29.92 -20.08 10.18
C TYR A 89 30.36 -21.00 9.03
N ASP A 90 31.64 -20.95 8.64
CA ASP A 90 32.22 -21.81 7.61
C ASP A 90 32.23 -23.30 7.99
N GLN A 91 32.28 -23.60 9.29
CA GLN A 91 32.25 -24.96 9.85
C GLN A 91 30.84 -25.49 10.10
N LEU A 92 29.79 -24.67 9.90
CA LEU A 92 28.42 -25.16 10.02
C LEU A 92 28.10 -26.23 8.96
N PRO A 93 27.34 -27.26 9.35
CA PRO A 93 26.69 -28.17 8.41
C PRO A 93 25.85 -27.41 7.37
N ASP A 94 25.80 -27.93 6.14
CA ASP A 94 25.10 -27.26 5.04
C ASP A 94 23.61 -27.05 5.29
N ASP A 95 22.97 -27.97 6.03
CA ASP A 95 21.57 -27.84 6.45
C ASP A 95 21.36 -26.67 7.41
N GLN A 96 22.34 -26.37 8.27
CA GLN A 96 22.28 -25.22 9.17
C GLN A 96 22.54 -23.91 8.41
N LYS A 97 23.49 -23.89 7.46
CA LYS A 97 23.67 -22.73 6.57
C LYS A 97 22.41 -22.43 5.76
N ARG A 98 21.80 -23.47 5.18
CA ARG A 98 20.52 -23.36 4.45
C ARG A 98 19.40 -22.82 5.32
N LYS A 99 19.34 -23.23 6.59
CA LYS A 99 18.40 -22.69 7.58
C LYS A 99 18.56 -21.18 7.76
N ASP A 100 19.79 -20.69 7.91
CA ASP A 100 20.06 -19.25 8.11
C ASP A 100 19.75 -18.43 6.86
N HIS A 101 20.01 -18.99 5.68
CA HIS A 101 19.58 -18.41 4.40
C HIS A 101 18.06 -18.34 4.29
N LEU A 102 17.36 -19.42 4.64
CA LEU A 102 15.90 -19.49 4.64
C LEU A 102 15.30 -18.45 5.61
N TYR A 103 15.83 -18.39 6.84
CA TYR A 103 15.41 -17.40 7.84
C TYR A 103 15.53 -15.98 7.27
N SER A 104 16.70 -15.62 6.74
CA SER A 104 16.94 -14.30 6.14
C SER A 104 15.99 -14.00 4.96
N ALA A 105 15.72 -14.99 4.11
CA ALA A 105 14.82 -14.84 2.97
C ALA A 105 13.36 -14.63 3.42
N VAL A 106 12.90 -15.40 4.41
CA VAL A 106 11.54 -15.27 4.98
C VAL A 106 11.36 -13.90 5.61
N VAL A 107 12.33 -13.43 6.41
CA VAL A 107 12.26 -12.10 7.04
C VAL A 107 12.17 -11.01 5.97
N LYS A 108 13.02 -11.05 4.94
CA LYS A 108 12.99 -10.06 3.85
C LYS A 108 11.68 -10.09 3.07
N ALA A 109 11.20 -11.27 2.71
CA ALA A 109 9.96 -11.44 1.96
C ALA A 109 8.75 -10.99 2.78
N ALA A 110 8.66 -11.40 4.05
CA ALA A 110 7.57 -11.03 4.95
C ALA A 110 7.61 -9.54 5.28
N HIS A 111 8.79 -8.96 5.57
CA HIS A 111 8.93 -7.53 5.77
C HIS A 111 8.50 -6.77 4.52
N GLY A 112 8.96 -7.17 3.34
CA GLY A 112 8.53 -6.57 2.07
C GLY A 112 7.02 -6.64 1.86
N ALA A 113 6.39 -7.78 2.10
CA ALA A 113 4.94 -7.95 1.95
C ALA A 113 4.14 -7.12 2.97
N LEU A 114 4.52 -7.18 4.25
CA LEU A 114 3.84 -6.48 5.33
C LEU A 114 4.08 -4.97 5.28
N THR A 115 5.26 -4.53 4.84
CA THR A 115 5.53 -3.10 4.64
C THR A 115 4.98 -2.58 3.33
N ALA A 116 4.86 -3.37 2.27
CA ALA A 116 4.14 -2.97 1.05
C ALA A 116 2.64 -2.75 1.31
N ASP A 117 2.06 -3.49 2.27
CA ASP A 117 0.69 -3.29 2.75
C ASP A 117 0.54 -2.05 3.66
N LEU A 118 1.64 -1.62 4.32
CA LEU A 118 1.70 -0.42 5.17
C LEU A 118 2.20 0.83 4.44
N THR A 119 2.92 0.66 3.34
CA THR A 119 3.16 1.74 2.37
C THR A 119 1.77 2.11 1.89
N PRO A 120 1.39 3.40 1.81
CA PRO A 120 0.15 3.75 1.14
C PRO A 120 0.31 3.31 -0.31
N ARG A 121 -0.09 2.07 -0.63
CA ARG A 121 -0.43 1.65 -1.98
C ARG A 121 -1.39 2.72 -2.41
N ALA A 122 -0.97 3.59 -3.34
CA ALA A 122 -1.71 4.78 -3.81
C ALA A 122 -3.17 4.53 -3.52
N THR A 123 -3.65 5.12 -2.40
CA THR A 123 -4.80 4.63 -1.64
C THR A 123 -5.78 4.08 -2.63
N THR A 124 -6.05 2.76 -2.64
CA THR A 124 -7.13 2.20 -3.46
C THR A 124 -8.27 3.15 -3.20
N ALA A 125 -8.56 4.03 -4.16
CA ALA A 125 -9.18 5.30 -3.85
C ALA A 125 -10.43 4.91 -3.11
N SER A 126 -10.50 5.21 -1.80
CA SER A 126 -11.67 4.82 -1.02
C SER A 126 -12.80 5.45 -1.81
N LEU A 127 -13.64 4.60 -2.41
CA LEU A 127 -14.67 4.93 -3.37
C LEU A 127 -15.70 5.78 -2.65
N GLN A 128 -15.33 7.03 -2.44
CA GLN A 128 -16.14 8.02 -1.78
C GLN A 128 -16.77 8.80 -2.90
N ARG A 129 -18.10 8.65 -2.97
CA ARG A 129 -19.00 9.67 -3.50
C ARG A 129 -18.35 11.04 -3.27
N PRO A 130 -18.10 11.84 -4.34
CA PRO A 130 -17.44 13.12 -4.16
C PRO A 130 -18.24 13.97 -3.18
N SER A 131 -17.54 14.63 -2.27
CA SER A 131 -18.18 15.55 -1.33
C SER A 131 -18.86 16.68 -2.09
N ILE A 132 -20.06 17.06 -1.64
CA ILE A 132 -20.72 18.27 -2.14
C ILE A 132 -19.80 19.47 -1.88
N GLY A 133 -19.65 20.34 -2.88
CA GLY A 133 -18.73 21.48 -2.89
C GLY A 133 -17.34 21.18 -3.44
N ARG A 134 -17.01 19.91 -3.72
CA ARG A 134 -15.71 19.52 -4.29
C ARG A 134 -15.59 20.03 -5.74
N GLN A 135 -14.41 20.51 -6.11
CA GLN A 135 -14.06 20.87 -7.48
C GLN A 135 -13.66 19.63 -8.28
N VAL A 136 -14.21 19.50 -9.48
CA VAL A 136 -13.93 18.44 -10.48
C VAL A 136 -13.76 19.06 -11.86
N HIS A 137 -13.34 18.28 -12.85
CA HIS A 137 -13.36 18.69 -14.25
C HIS A 137 -14.59 18.10 -14.95
N TYR A 138 -15.28 18.92 -15.73
CA TYR A 138 -16.36 18.53 -16.62
C TYR A 138 -15.93 18.69 -18.07
N VAL A 139 -16.29 17.73 -18.92
CA VAL A 139 -15.93 17.74 -20.35
C VAL A 139 -17.10 18.29 -21.17
N LEU A 140 -16.86 19.43 -21.84
CA LEU A 140 -17.81 20.06 -22.75
C LEU A 140 -17.98 19.23 -24.04
N ALA A 141 -18.98 19.59 -24.85
CA ALA A 141 -19.31 18.86 -26.09
C ALA A 141 -18.16 18.82 -27.11
N ASP A 142 -17.25 19.80 -27.08
CA ASP A 142 -16.07 19.89 -27.94
C ASP A 142 -14.83 19.21 -27.34
N GLY A 143 -14.96 18.57 -26.17
CA GLY A 143 -13.87 17.91 -25.46
C GLY A 143 -13.06 18.82 -24.53
N GLN A 144 -13.35 20.13 -24.47
CA GLN A 144 -12.66 21.01 -23.55
C GLN A 144 -13.08 20.76 -22.10
N HIS A 145 -12.15 21.00 -21.18
CA HIS A 145 -12.37 20.79 -19.75
C HIS A 145 -12.72 22.12 -19.06
N ARG A 146 -13.69 22.07 -18.16
CA ARG A 146 -14.04 23.20 -17.27
C ARG A 146 -14.10 22.76 -15.83
N ALA A 147 -13.70 23.67 -14.94
CA ALA A 147 -13.90 23.47 -13.52
C ALA A 147 -15.40 23.38 -13.23
N ALA A 148 -15.77 22.45 -12.35
CA ALA A 148 -17.14 22.29 -11.92
C ALA A 148 -17.22 21.99 -10.42
N THR A 149 -18.24 22.52 -9.76
CA THR A 149 -18.56 22.22 -8.38
C THR A 149 -19.59 21.10 -8.30
N VAL A 150 -19.31 20.07 -7.49
CA VAL A 150 -20.29 19.03 -7.17
C VAL A 150 -21.41 19.61 -6.30
N VAL A 151 -22.63 19.62 -6.81
CA VAL A 151 -23.82 20.11 -6.09
C VAL A 151 -24.57 18.96 -5.43
N ASN A 152 -24.60 17.81 -6.09
CA ASN A 152 -25.09 16.57 -5.53
C ASN A 152 -24.33 15.41 -6.17
N ALA A 153 -24.29 14.27 -5.50
CA ALA A 153 -23.65 13.07 -5.99
C ALA A 153 -24.46 11.84 -5.58
N TRP A 154 -24.44 10.78 -6.36
CA TRP A 154 -25.04 9.49 -6.00
C TRP A 154 -24.11 8.37 -6.44
N PRO A 155 -23.88 7.35 -5.60
CA PRO A 155 -23.20 6.15 -6.05
C PRO A 155 -24.14 5.35 -6.97
N THR A 156 -23.65 4.92 -8.13
CA THR A 156 -24.40 4.02 -9.03
C THR A 156 -23.77 2.64 -9.16
N SER A 157 -22.47 2.53 -8.90
CA SER A 157 -21.78 1.26 -8.70
C SER A 157 -20.55 1.49 -7.80
N ALA A 158 -19.77 0.43 -7.53
CA ALA A 158 -18.54 0.56 -6.78
C ALA A 158 -17.59 1.59 -7.42
N GLN A 159 -17.53 1.71 -8.76
CA GLN A 159 -16.56 2.56 -9.46
C GLN A 159 -17.17 3.77 -10.18
N ASN A 160 -18.50 3.81 -10.33
CA ASN A 160 -19.16 4.85 -11.11
C ASN A 160 -20.06 5.70 -10.22
N THR A 161 -19.85 7.02 -10.28
CA THR A 161 -20.60 8.01 -9.51
C THR A 161 -21.26 9.01 -10.44
N ILE A 162 -22.52 9.31 -10.15
CA ILE A 162 -23.30 10.30 -10.91
C ILE A 162 -23.39 11.57 -10.09
N CYS A 163 -23.11 12.72 -10.71
CA CYS A 163 -23.16 14.02 -10.04
C CYS A 163 -24.10 15.01 -10.72
N ASN A 164 -24.70 15.87 -9.92
CA ASN A 164 -25.18 17.16 -10.40
C ASN A 164 -24.06 18.18 -10.23
N LEU A 165 -23.77 18.95 -11.28
CA LEU A 165 -22.63 19.85 -11.34
C LEU A 165 -23.07 21.28 -11.66
N THR A 166 -22.31 22.23 -11.13
CA THR A 166 -22.27 23.62 -11.59
C THR A 166 -20.95 23.83 -12.30
N VAL A 167 -20.98 23.95 -13.62
CA VAL A 167 -19.78 24.09 -14.47
C VAL A 167 -19.56 25.58 -14.75
N TYR A 168 -18.34 26.05 -14.51
CA TYR A 168 -17.96 27.45 -14.71
C TYR A 168 -17.43 27.64 -16.12
N LEU A 169 -18.02 28.59 -16.86
CA LEU A 169 -17.70 28.86 -18.26
C LEU A 169 -16.71 30.02 -18.38
N ASP A 170 -15.81 29.91 -19.34
CA ASP A 170 -14.74 30.86 -19.64
C ASP A 170 -15.18 31.90 -20.69
N GLY A 171 -15.92 32.92 -20.25
CA GLY A 171 -16.17 34.14 -21.02
C GLY A 171 -16.54 33.90 -22.50
N CYS A 172 -15.93 34.66 -23.41
CA CYS A 172 -16.20 34.55 -24.86
C CYS A 172 -15.74 33.21 -25.48
N ASN A 173 -14.94 32.39 -24.78
CA ASN A 173 -14.54 31.08 -25.30
C ASN A 173 -15.69 30.07 -25.25
N ASP A 174 -16.60 30.23 -24.28
CA ASP A 174 -17.74 29.32 -24.08
C ASP A 174 -19.11 29.97 -24.30
N LEU A 175 -19.18 31.28 -24.07
CA LEU A 175 -20.42 32.03 -24.11
C LEU A 175 -20.66 32.56 -25.51
N ASN A 176 -21.92 32.56 -25.92
CA ASN A 176 -22.38 33.16 -27.15
C ASN A 176 -22.19 34.68 -27.10
N CYS A 177 -21.00 35.12 -27.51
CA CYS A 177 -20.64 36.50 -27.80
C CYS A 177 -20.80 36.72 -29.32
N ALA A 178 -21.51 37.78 -29.71
CA ALA A 178 -21.62 38.11 -31.14
C ALA A 178 -20.26 38.52 -31.73
N ASP A 179 -19.38 39.11 -30.92
CA ASP A 179 -17.94 39.29 -31.16
C ASP A 179 -17.19 39.42 -29.81
N ALA A 180 -15.85 39.34 -29.82
CA ALA A 180 -15.00 39.40 -28.61
C ALA A 180 -14.96 40.78 -27.89
N SER A 181 -15.53 41.82 -28.49
CA SER A 181 -15.66 43.19 -27.98
C SER A 181 -17.05 43.50 -27.41
N GLN A 182 -18.04 42.64 -27.62
CA GLN A 182 -19.38 42.78 -27.04
C GLN A 182 -19.53 42.01 -25.73
N PRO A 183 -20.37 42.49 -24.79
CA PRO A 183 -20.67 41.71 -23.60
C PRO A 183 -21.31 40.39 -24.04
N ALA A 184 -20.69 39.27 -23.67
CA ALA A 184 -21.26 37.96 -23.92
C ALA A 184 -22.71 37.95 -23.42
N SER A 185 -23.61 37.28 -24.16
CA SER A 185 -25.02 37.12 -23.75
C SER A 185 -25.18 36.45 -22.38
N GLY A 186 -24.07 35.99 -21.79
CA GLY A 186 -24.02 35.18 -20.60
C GLY A 186 -24.31 33.71 -20.89
N LYS A 187 -24.93 33.38 -22.02
CA LYS A 187 -25.38 32.02 -22.30
C LYS A 187 -24.30 31.23 -23.01
N CYS A 188 -24.09 29.99 -22.60
CA CYS A 188 -23.22 29.03 -23.29
C CYS A 188 -23.63 28.88 -24.76
N HIS A 189 -22.64 28.76 -25.66
CA HIS A 189 -22.87 28.43 -27.06
C HIS A 189 -23.70 27.14 -27.18
N PRO A 190 -24.77 27.11 -28.00
CA PRO A 190 -25.65 25.94 -28.08
C PRO A 190 -24.93 24.63 -28.44
N PHE A 191 -23.86 24.69 -29.23
CA PHE A 191 -23.08 23.51 -29.61
C PHE A 191 -22.18 22.98 -28.48
N LEU A 192 -21.89 23.80 -27.46
CA LEU A 192 -21.13 23.42 -26.27
C LEU A 192 -22.02 22.88 -25.13
N VAL A 193 -23.35 22.97 -25.25
CA VAL A 193 -24.30 22.48 -24.27
C VAL A 193 -24.58 21.00 -24.52
N PRO A 194 -24.07 20.07 -23.68
CA PRO A 194 -24.32 18.65 -23.84
C PRO A 194 -25.76 18.27 -23.44
N PRO A 195 -26.23 17.08 -23.84
CA PRO A 195 -27.54 16.57 -23.44
C PRO A 195 -27.70 16.55 -21.92
N GLY A 196 -28.81 17.09 -21.41
CA GLY A 196 -29.11 17.11 -19.96
C GLY A 196 -28.51 18.31 -19.20
N ALA A 197 -27.82 19.21 -19.87
CA ALA A 197 -27.30 20.44 -19.29
C ALA A 197 -28.16 21.67 -19.62
N ASN A 198 -28.13 22.69 -18.74
CA ASN A 198 -28.96 23.88 -18.84
C ASN A 198 -28.13 25.16 -18.63
N ASN A 199 -28.26 26.11 -19.57
CA ASN A 199 -27.52 27.38 -19.61
C ASN A 199 -28.37 28.60 -19.19
N ARG A 200 -29.43 28.39 -18.38
CA ARG A 200 -30.32 29.47 -17.91
C ARG A 200 -29.60 30.54 -17.09
N ILE A 201 -28.51 30.18 -16.42
CA ILE A 201 -27.72 31.12 -15.61
C ILE A 201 -26.55 31.63 -16.45
N PRO A 202 -26.40 32.95 -16.62
CA PRO A 202 -25.24 33.53 -17.27
C PRO A 202 -23.89 33.04 -16.69
N GLY A 203 -22.96 32.61 -17.54
CA GLY A 203 -21.61 32.19 -17.16
C GLY A 203 -21.50 30.79 -16.56
N VAL A 204 -22.62 30.06 -16.45
CA VAL A 204 -22.67 28.78 -15.75
C VAL A 204 -23.55 27.79 -16.48
N LEU A 205 -23.11 26.53 -16.52
CA LEU A 205 -23.92 25.41 -16.97
C LEU A 205 -24.31 24.55 -15.76
N THR A 206 -25.61 24.30 -15.59
CA THR A 206 -26.09 23.31 -14.62
C THR A 206 -26.25 21.97 -15.31
N VAL A 207 -25.56 20.95 -14.81
CA VAL A 207 -25.57 19.61 -15.41
C VAL A 207 -26.23 18.66 -14.44
N GLY A 208 -27.28 17.97 -14.90
CA GLY A 208 -27.92 16.89 -14.16
C GLY A 208 -27.32 15.55 -14.53
N SER A 209 -27.11 14.69 -13.54
CA SER A 209 -26.73 13.28 -13.73
C SER A 209 -25.48 13.04 -14.61
N ALA A 210 -24.43 13.86 -14.45
CA ALA A 210 -23.14 13.65 -15.11
C ALA A 210 -22.47 12.38 -14.59
N HIS A 211 -22.11 11.47 -15.49
CA HIS A 211 -21.37 10.24 -15.16
C HIS A 211 -19.89 10.51 -14.99
N GLN A 212 -19.26 9.79 -14.06
CA GLN A 212 -17.81 9.81 -13.92
C GLN A 212 -17.16 8.96 -15.02
N ASP A 213 -16.13 9.49 -15.65
CA ASP A 213 -15.32 8.78 -16.63
C ASP A 213 -13.87 9.26 -16.57
N GLU A 214 -13.05 8.56 -15.80
CA GLU A 214 -11.62 8.86 -15.66
C GLU A 214 -10.80 8.41 -16.88
N ASP A 215 -11.29 7.40 -17.61
CA ASP A 215 -10.52 6.67 -18.61
C ASP A 215 -10.58 7.34 -19.97
N THR A 216 -11.80 7.61 -20.47
CA THR A 216 -12.00 8.15 -21.81
C THR A 216 -12.25 9.65 -21.80
N ARG A 217 -12.71 10.19 -20.65
CA ARG A 217 -13.07 11.59 -20.47
C ARG A 217 -14.02 12.04 -21.58
N ALA A 218 -15.04 11.23 -21.88
CA ALA A 218 -15.97 11.49 -22.97
C ALA A 218 -16.75 12.81 -22.76
N PRO A 219 -17.16 13.52 -23.83
CA PRO A 219 -18.03 14.69 -23.72
C PRO A 219 -19.27 14.42 -22.88
N GLY A 220 -19.57 15.32 -21.95
CA GLY A 220 -20.69 15.20 -21.02
C GLY A 220 -20.39 14.45 -19.72
N THR A 221 -19.16 13.95 -19.53
CA THR A 221 -18.72 13.27 -18.31
C THR A 221 -17.92 14.20 -17.40
N TRP A 222 -17.62 13.73 -16.19
CA TRP A 222 -16.70 14.41 -15.28
C TRP A 222 -15.59 13.47 -14.78
N HIS A 223 -14.47 14.04 -14.37
CA HIS A 223 -13.35 13.31 -13.81
C HIS A 223 -12.58 14.15 -12.78
N TRP A 224 -11.67 13.53 -12.03
CA TRP A 224 -10.83 14.25 -11.08
C TRP A 224 -9.83 15.17 -11.79
N PRO A 225 -9.57 16.38 -11.24
CA PRO A 225 -8.46 17.20 -11.71
C PRO A 225 -7.15 16.41 -11.62
N GLU A 226 -6.25 16.63 -12.57
CA GLU A 226 -4.97 15.94 -12.61
C GLU A 226 -4.18 16.22 -11.32
N ARG A 227 -3.65 15.16 -10.70
CA ARG A 227 -2.81 15.28 -9.51
C ARG A 227 -1.39 15.56 -10.00
N VAL A 228 -0.89 16.76 -9.71
CA VAL A 228 0.52 17.14 -9.90
C VAL A 228 1.38 16.45 -8.85
#